data_AF-A0A562SFU4-F1
#
_entry.id   AF-A0A562SFU4-F1
#
_cell.length_a   1.000
_cell.length_b   1.000
_cell.length_c   1.000
_cell.angle_alpha   90.00
_cell.angle_beta   90.00
_cell.angle_gamma   90.00
#
_symmetry.space_group_name_H-M   'P 1'
#
loop_
_entity.id
_entity.type
_entity.pdbx_description
1 polymer ?
#
loop_
_entity_poly.entity_id
_entity_poly.type
_entity_poly.pdbx_seq_one_letter_code
_entity_poly.pdbx_strand_id
1 'polypeptide(L)'
;MNHAKQAVAFVLLLLITAGCTRGFYYFDGKKATPVKIVDLGEMYSTYNLTESDQAEVKRQLNDKALLSEIIRYSKENQWPDAVNTLDERLENRSVMMKYNYYKVASFGNKTIVAVPQDKNKHMPAAYIPQNPMYIIFASRVVSSK
;
A
#
# COMPACT_ATOMS: atom_id res chain seq x y z
N MET A 1 41.74 -15.32 43.80
CA MET A 1 41.07 -16.56 43.33
C MET A 1 39.58 -16.42 43.57
N ASN A 2 38.78 -17.00 42.68
CA ASN A 2 37.30 -17.03 42.62
C ASN A 2 36.65 -16.03 41.66
N HIS A 3 36.80 -16.38 40.39
CA HIS A 3 35.79 -16.47 39.35
C HIS A 3 34.33 -16.37 39.80
N ALA A 4 33.56 -15.53 39.10
CA ALA A 4 32.21 -15.87 38.62
C ALA A 4 31.78 -14.87 37.54
N LYS A 5 32.15 -15.15 36.28
CA LYS A 5 31.46 -14.60 35.11
C LYS A 5 30.76 -15.78 34.43
N GLN A 6 29.45 -15.89 34.60
CA GLN A 6 28.62 -16.69 33.71
C GLN A 6 27.36 -15.89 33.37
N ALA A 7 27.32 -15.46 32.11
CA ALA A 7 26.16 -14.85 31.50
C ALA A 7 25.14 -15.94 31.18
N VAL A 8 23.95 -15.84 31.77
CA VAL A 8 22.78 -16.63 31.36
C VAL A 8 21.95 -15.71 30.48
N ALA A 9 22.12 -15.83 29.15
CA ALA A 9 21.25 -15.16 28.19
C ALA A 9 20.12 -16.12 27.81
N PHE A 10 18.92 -15.71 28.18
CA PHE A 10 17.64 -16.38 27.98
C PHE A 10 17.42 -16.79 26.52
N VAL A 11 17.13 -18.08 26.30
CA VAL A 11 16.54 -18.57 25.06
C VAL A 11 15.07 -18.15 25.07
N LEU A 12 14.73 -17.11 24.29
CA LEU A 12 13.35 -16.71 24.09
C LEU A 12 12.69 -17.67 23.08
N LEU A 13 11.88 -18.57 23.62
CA LEU A 13 10.99 -19.46 22.88
C LEU A 13 9.96 -18.62 22.11
N LEU A 14 10.08 -18.58 20.79
CA LEU A 14 9.12 -17.89 19.92
C LEU A 14 7.87 -18.77 19.76
N LEU A 15 6.92 -18.59 20.67
CA LEU A 15 5.55 -19.12 20.55
C LEU A 15 4.89 -18.46 19.32
N ILE A 16 4.67 -19.28 18.28
CA ILE A 16 3.85 -18.90 17.12
C ILE A 16 2.39 -18.83 17.61
N THR A 17 1.99 -17.65 18.07
CA THR A 17 0.57 -17.36 18.24
C THR A 17 0.05 -16.85 16.91
N ALA A 18 -0.79 -17.66 16.27
CA ALA A 18 -1.68 -17.24 15.19
C ALA A 18 -2.74 -16.28 15.76
N GLY A 19 -2.30 -15.09 16.18
CA GLY A 19 -3.17 -13.98 16.48
C GLY A 19 -3.44 -13.22 15.19
N CYS A 20 -4.71 -13.01 14.85
CA CYS A 20 -5.16 -11.95 13.94
C CYS A 20 -4.67 -10.60 14.48
N THR A 21 -3.40 -10.29 14.28
CA THR A 21 -2.91 -8.93 14.49
C THR A 21 -3.45 -8.14 13.31
N ARG A 22 -4.35 -7.18 13.59
CA ARG A 22 -4.51 -5.99 12.75
C ARG A 22 -3.18 -5.22 12.81
N GLY A 23 -2.14 -5.82 12.24
CA GLY A 23 -0.79 -5.29 12.27
C GLY A 23 -0.75 -4.01 11.45
N PHE A 24 0.06 -3.06 11.89
CA PHE A 24 0.35 -1.88 11.09
C PHE A 24 0.91 -2.30 9.74
N TYR A 25 0.63 -1.49 8.72
CA TYR A 25 1.34 -1.59 7.45
C TYR A 25 2.52 -0.64 7.52
N TYR A 26 3.69 -1.12 7.12
CA TYR A 26 4.88 -0.31 6.96
C TYR A 26 5.18 -0.20 5.47
N PHE A 27 5.47 0.99 5.02
CA PHE A 27 5.90 1.29 3.67
C PHE A 27 7.16 2.13 3.78
N ASP A 28 8.21 1.80 3.02
CA ASP A 28 9.42 2.63 2.96
C ASP A 28 10.06 2.86 4.36
N GLY A 29 10.10 1.80 5.17
CA GLY A 29 10.65 1.80 6.53
C GLY A 29 9.82 2.57 7.57
N LYS A 30 8.68 3.17 7.20
CA LYS A 30 7.81 3.95 8.08
C LYS A 30 6.42 3.34 8.19
N LYS A 31 5.77 3.56 9.35
CA LYS A 31 4.36 3.20 9.52
C LYS A 31 3.51 3.99 8.55
N ALA A 32 2.79 3.30 7.67
CA ALA A 32 1.96 3.92 6.66
C ALA A 32 0.62 4.39 7.24
N THR A 33 0.12 5.52 6.76
CA THR A 33 -1.15 6.10 7.21
C THR A 33 -2.32 5.42 6.49
N PRO A 34 -3.24 4.74 7.20
CA PRO A 34 -4.43 4.18 6.56
C PRO A 34 -5.36 5.31 6.09
N VAL A 35 -5.95 5.14 4.92
CA VAL A 35 -6.86 6.12 4.32
C VAL A 35 -8.16 5.45 3.85
N LYS A 36 -9.20 6.24 3.72
CA LYS A 36 -10.48 5.88 3.11
C LYS A 36 -10.62 6.64 1.79
N ILE A 37 -10.98 5.92 0.74
CA ILE A 37 -11.39 6.51 -0.53
C ILE A 37 -12.89 6.77 -0.45
N VAL A 38 -13.32 8.01 -0.66
CA VAL A 38 -14.76 8.37 -0.60
C VAL A 38 -15.44 8.31 -1.96
N ASP A 39 -14.67 8.40 -3.05
CA ASP A 39 -15.18 8.27 -4.41
C ASP A 39 -14.13 7.66 -5.35
N LEU A 40 -14.45 6.49 -5.93
CA LEU A 40 -13.61 5.80 -6.92
C LEU A 40 -13.65 6.43 -8.31
N GLY A 41 -14.63 7.29 -8.63
CA GLY A 41 -14.69 7.99 -9.93
C GLY A 41 -13.52 8.94 -10.15
N GLU A 42 -12.83 9.31 -9.07
CA GLU A 42 -11.65 10.19 -9.06
C GLU A 42 -10.32 9.41 -9.11
N MET A 43 -10.38 8.18 -9.61
CA MET A 43 -9.22 7.30 -9.84
C MET A 43 -8.52 7.65 -11.16
N TYR A 44 -7.20 7.57 -11.15
CA TYR A 44 -6.35 7.75 -12.31
C TYR A 44 -5.60 6.45 -12.64
N SER A 45 -6.22 5.59 -13.46
CA SER A 45 -5.73 4.22 -13.71
C SER A 45 -4.58 4.11 -14.73
N THR A 46 -4.39 5.16 -15.55
CA THR A 46 -3.37 5.21 -16.61
C THR A 46 -2.41 6.41 -16.48
N TYR A 47 -2.54 7.23 -15.43
CA TYR A 47 -1.82 8.50 -15.29
C TYR A 47 -0.30 8.34 -15.28
N ASN A 48 0.37 9.03 -16.19
CA ASN A 48 1.83 9.06 -16.29
C ASN A 48 2.37 10.20 -15.43
N LEU A 49 3.18 9.86 -14.42
CA LEU A 49 3.84 10.87 -13.60
C LEU A 49 4.85 11.63 -14.45
N THR A 50 4.69 12.95 -14.51
CA THR A 50 5.66 13.86 -15.13
C THR A 50 6.95 13.89 -14.31
N GLU A 51 8.03 14.44 -14.87
CA GLU A 51 9.30 14.60 -14.13
C GLU A 51 9.12 15.42 -12.84
N SER A 52 8.27 16.45 -12.87
CA SER A 52 7.94 17.25 -11.68
C SER A 52 7.17 16.43 -10.63
N ASP A 53 6.20 15.62 -11.05
CA ASP A 53 5.46 14.74 -10.15
C ASP A 53 6.40 13.72 -9.49
N GLN A 54 7.27 13.12 -10.31
CA GLN A 54 8.27 12.15 -9.86
C GLN A 54 9.21 12.78 -8.83
N ALA A 55 9.68 14.01 -9.06
CA ALA A 55 10.52 14.73 -8.10
C ALA A 55 9.79 14.97 -6.77
N GLU A 56 8.49 15.31 -6.80
CA GLU A 56 7.68 15.53 -5.60
C GLU A 56 7.44 14.24 -4.81
N VAL A 57 7.09 13.15 -5.49
CA VAL A 57 6.95 11.83 -4.89
C VAL A 57 8.28 11.38 -4.29
N LYS A 58 9.38 11.51 -5.04
CA LYS A 58 10.72 11.11 -4.61
C LYS A 58 11.17 11.83 -3.34
N ARG A 59 10.80 13.10 -3.12
CA ARG A 59 11.11 13.84 -1.88
C ARG A 59 10.46 13.23 -0.63
N GLN A 60 9.36 12.50 -0.77
CA GLN A 60 8.61 11.90 0.35
C GLN A 60 9.02 10.46 0.67
N LEU A 61 9.83 9.83 -0.17
CA LEU A 61 10.34 8.47 0.03
C LEU A 61 11.69 8.49 0.76
N ASN A 62 11.98 7.54 1.63
CA ASN A 62 13.31 7.31 2.18
C ASN A 62 14.16 6.57 1.14
N ASP A 63 13.67 5.43 0.64
CA ASP A 63 14.27 4.71 -0.46
C ASP A 63 13.76 5.26 -1.81
N LYS A 64 14.68 5.91 -2.52
CA LYS A 64 14.37 6.52 -3.82
C LYS A 64 14.18 5.50 -4.93
N ALA A 65 14.66 4.26 -4.75
CA ALA A 65 14.48 3.19 -5.72
C ALA A 65 13.01 2.75 -5.83
N LEU A 66 12.21 2.94 -4.77
CA LEU A 66 10.77 2.61 -4.77
C LEU A 66 9.96 3.41 -5.80
N LEU A 67 10.46 4.54 -6.29
CA LEU A 67 9.75 5.34 -7.29
C LEU A 67 9.48 4.53 -8.57
N SER A 68 10.44 3.73 -9.04
CA SER A 68 10.27 2.95 -10.27
C SER A 68 9.21 1.85 -10.08
N GLU A 69 9.16 1.24 -8.90
CA GLU A 69 8.13 0.29 -8.52
C GLU A 69 6.74 0.96 -8.50
N ILE A 70 6.61 2.12 -7.85
CA ILE A 70 5.35 2.87 -7.79
C ILE A 70 4.85 3.21 -9.20
N ILE A 71 5.73 3.73 -10.07
CA ILE A 71 5.36 4.09 -11.44
C ILE A 71 4.89 2.86 -12.20
N ARG A 72 5.61 1.74 -12.11
CA ARG A 72 5.25 0.50 -12.79
C ARG A 72 3.90 -0.03 -12.32
N TYR A 73 3.72 -0.17 -11.02
CA TYR A 73 2.55 -0.83 -10.41
C TYR A 73 1.38 0.11 -10.11
N SER A 74 1.45 1.38 -10.53
CA SER A 74 0.32 2.32 -10.52
C SER A 74 -0.57 2.24 -11.77
N LYS A 75 -0.28 1.29 -12.67
CA LYS A 75 -0.96 1.10 -13.94
C LYS A 75 -1.97 -0.03 -13.86
N GLU A 76 -3.12 0.18 -14.47
CA GLU A 76 -4.22 -0.78 -14.46
C GLU A 76 -3.85 -2.16 -15.00
N ASN A 77 -2.99 -2.23 -16.02
CA ASN A 77 -2.50 -3.50 -16.55
C ASN A 77 -1.56 -4.28 -15.61
N GLN A 78 -1.19 -3.72 -14.45
CA GLN A 78 -0.47 -4.42 -13.38
C GLN A 78 -1.39 -4.83 -12.23
N TRP A 79 -2.65 -4.43 -12.25
CA TRP A 79 -3.63 -4.73 -11.21
C TRP A 79 -4.29 -6.09 -11.46
N PRO A 80 -5.00 -6.66 -10.45
CA PRO A 80 -5.76 -7.89 -10.65
C PRO A 80 -6.78 -7.78 -11.78
N ASP A 81 -7.03 -8.88 -12.47
CA ASP A 81 -7.91 -8.91 -13.65
C ASP A 81 -9.31 -8.34 -13.36
N ALA A 82 -9.85 -8.60 -12.18
CA ALA A 82 -11.16 -8.10 -11.75
C ALA A 82 -11.25 -6.56 -11.58
N VAL A 83 -10.15 -5.83 -11.78
CA VAL A 83 -10.09 -4.35 -11.67
C VAL A 83 -9.15 -3.70 -12.69
N ASN A 84 -8.59 -4.47 -13.64
CA ASN A 84 -7.56 -3.97 -14.57
C ASN A 84 -8.14 -3.20 -15.78
N THR A 85 -9.44 -3.27 -16.04
CA THR A 85 -10.14 -2.49 -17.06
C THR A 85 -11.13 -1.50 -16.45
N LEU A 86 -11.62 -0.53 -17.24
CA LEU A 86 -12.65 0.40 -16.79
C LEU A 86 -13.97 -0.32 -16.45
N ASP A 87 -14.42 -1.23 -17.30
CA ASP A 87 -15.70 -1.93 -17.14
C ASP A 87 -15.70 -2.76 -15.84
N GLU A 88 -14.63 -3.52 -15.60
CA GLU A 88 -14.45 -4.29 -14.36
C GLU A 88 -14.49 -3.39 -13.11
N ARG A 89 -13.88 -2.20 -13.17
CA ARG A 89 -13.93 -1.26 -12.03
C ARG A 89 -15.31 -0.66 -11.82
N LEU A 90 -16.08 -0.43 -12.89
CA LEU A 90 -17.44 0.09 -12.80
C LEU A 90 -18.38 -0.95 -12.19
N GLU A 91 -18.31 -2.19 -12.67
CA GLU A 91 -19.10 -3.31 -12.16
C GLU A 91 -18.74 -3.64 -10.71
N ASN A 92 -17.45 -3.60 -10.37
CA ASN A 92 -16.94 -4.03 -9.07
C ASN A 92 -16.66 -2.87 -8.11
N ARG A 93 -17.18 -1.67 -8.37
CA ARG A 93 -16.93 -0.46 -7.58
C ARG A 93 -17.18 -0.68 -6.09
N SER A 94 -18.28 -1.34 -5.73
CA SER A 94 -18.65 -1.61 -4.33
C SER A 94 -17.66 -2.55 -3.62
N VAL A 95 -17.00 -3.44 -4.36
CA VAL A 95 -15.95 -4.32 -3.86
C VAL A 95 -14.68 -3.53 -3.66
N MET A 96 -14.26 -2.73 -4.65
CA MET A 96 -13.05 -1.90 -4.56
C MET A 96 -13.09 -0.91 -3.38
N MET A 97 -14.26 -0.41 -2.98
CA MET A 97 -14.40 0.44 -1.79
C MET A 97 -14.00 -0.26 -0.47
N LYS A 98 -13.92 -1.60 -0.46
CA LYS A 98 -13.59 -2.42 0.72
C LYS A 98 -12.10 -2.71 0.89
N TYR A 99 -11.25 -2.29 -0.06
CA TYR A 99 -9.81 -2.39 0.11
C TYR A 99 -9.33 -1.57 1.31
N ASN A 100 -8.28 -2.07 1.95
CA ASN A 100 -7.44 -1.32 2.86
C ASN A 100 -6.38 -0.56 2.07
N TYR A 101 -6.56 0.76 2.02
CA TYR A 101 -5.66 1.71 1.38
C TYR A 101 -4.73 2.37 2.39
N TYR A 102 -3.50 2.63 1.97
CA TYR A 102 -2.50 3.33 2.78
C TYR A 102 -1.83 4.44 1.97
N LYS A 103 -1.72 5.64 2.53
CA LYS A 103 -1.08 6.77 1.86
C LYS A 103 0.42 6.51 1.66
N VAL A 104 0.89 6.76 0.44
CA VAL A 104 2.31 6.69 0.05
C VAL A 104 2.91 8.09 -0.08
N ALA A 105 2.34 8.91 -0.97
CA ALA A 105 2.82 10.26 -1.26
C ALA A 105 1.68 11.11 -1.84
N SER A 106 1.78 12.42 -1.73
CA SER A 106 0.89 13.38 -2.40
C SER A 106 1.70 14.24 -3.38
N PHE A 107 1.12 14.60 -4.51
CA PHE A 107 1.75 15.51 -5.47
C PHE A 107 0.69 16.30 -6.21
N GLY A 108 0.90 17.61 -6.39
CA GLY A 108 -0.14 18.51 -6.87
C GLY A 108 -1.49 18.29 -6.18
N ASN A 109 -2.53 17.96 -6.96
CA ASN A 109 -3.87 17.63 -6.44
C ASN A 109 -4.16 16.12 -6.36
N LYS A 110 -3.13 15.26 -6.36
CA LYS A 110 -3.25 13.80 -6.37
C LYS A 110 -2.53 13.16 -5.21
N THR A 111 -2.95 11.94 -4.87
CA THR A 111 -2.36 11.11 -3.82
C THR A 111 -2.21 9.70 -4.32
N ILE A 112 -1.02 9.13 -4.12
CA ILE A 112 -0.74 7.71 -4.33
C ILE A 112 -1.10 6.97 -3.05
N VAL A 113 -1.85 5.88 -3.21
CA VAL A 113 -2.15 4.94 -2.15
C VAL A 113 -1.63 3.55 -2.53
N ALA A 114 -1.15 2.80 -1.54
CA ALA A 114 -0.82 1.39 -1.67
C ALA A 114 -2.03 0.52 -1.27
N VAL A 115 -2.16 -0.61 -1.96
CA VAL A 115 -3.11 -1.70 -1.66
C VAL A 115 -2.29 -2.95 -1.37
N PRO A 116 -1.74 -3.10 -0.15
CA PRO A 116 -0.84 -4.21 0.15
C PRO A 116 -1.60 -5.53 0.31
N GLN A 117 -1.05 -6.60 -0.26
CA GLN A 117 -1.66 -7.93 -0.29
C GLN A 117 -1.99 -8.44 1.13
N ASP A 118 -1.07 -8.31 2.08
CA ASP A 118 -1.21 -8.82 3.44
C ASP A 118 -2.37 -8.16 4.21
N LYS A 119 -2.69 -6.90 3.90
CA LYS A 119 -3.82 -6.18 4.50
C LYS A 119 -5.13 -6.37 3.74
N ASN A 120 -5.10 -7.05 2.60
CA ASN A 120 -6.26 -7.20 1.72
C ASN A 120 -6.65 -8.68 1.49
N LYS A 121 -6.12 -9.60 2.31
CA LYS A 121 -6.48 -11.04 2.27
C LYS A 121 -7.95 -11.34 2.54
N HIS A 122 -8.70 -10.39 3.08
CA HIS A 122 -10.15 -10.49 3.31
C HIS A 122 -10.97 -10.27 2.03
N MET A 123 -10.36 -9.74 0.97
CA MET A 123 -11.00 -9.55 -0.34
C MET A 123 -11.18 -10.90 -1.06
N PRO A 124 -12.14 -11.04 -1.99
CA PRO A 124 -12.21 -12.24 -2.82
C PRO A 124 -10.93 -12.40 -3.66
N ALA A 125 -10.53 -13.64 -3.93
CA ALA A 125 -9.21 -13.96 -4.50
C ALA A 125 -8.87 -13.17 -5.78
N ALA A 126 -9.84 -12.99 -6.67
CA ALA A 126 -9.67 -12.25 -7.93
C ALA A 126 -9.33 -10.76 -7.76
N TYR A 127 -9.55 -10.20 -6.57
CA TYR A 127 -9.25 -8.80 -6.23
C TYR A 127 -7.95 -8.66 -5.44
N ILE A 128 -7.37 -9.75 -4.94
CA ILE A 128 -6.17 -9.65 -4.10
C ILE A 128 -4.97 -9.36 -5.02
N PRO A 129 -4.23 -8.25 -4.80
CA PRO A 129 -3.01 -7.96 -5.56
C PRO A 129 -1.99 -9.07 -5.38
N GLN A 130 -1.48 -9.61 -6.49
CA GLN A 130 -0.37 -10.57 -6.50
C GLN A 130 1.01 -9.89 -6.58
N ASN A 131 1.01 -8.67 -7.10
CA ASN A 131 2.15 -7.74 -7.11
C ASN A 131 1.82 -6.54 -6.21
N PRO A 132 2.79 -5.66 -5.88
CA PRO A 132 2.47 -4.34 -5.35
C PRO A 132 1.40 -3.68 -6.22
N MET A 133 0.42 -3.05 -5.59
CA MET A 133 -0.63 -2.30 -6.27
C MET A 133 -0.67 -0.90 -5.70
N TYR A 134 -0.43 0.07 -6.57
CA TYR A 134 -0.57 1.48 -6.25
C TYR A 134 -1.73 2.06 -7.06
N ILE A 135 -2.46 2.99 -6.46
CA ILE A 135 -3.54 3.70 -7.15
C ILE A 135 -3.35 5.19 -6.92
N ILE A 136 -3.56 5.98 -7.97
CA ILE A 136 -3.55 7.43 -7.91
C ILE A 136 -4.99 7.90 -7.82
N PHE A 137 -5.29 8.74 -6.83
CA PHE A 137 -6.59 9.39 -6.66
C PHE A 137 -6.44 10.90 -6.64
N ALA A 138 -7.50 11.63 -6.95
CA ALA A 138 -7.57 13.03 -6.58
C ALA A 138 -7.49 13.15 -5.04
N SER A 139 -6.64 14.04 -4.53
CA SER A 139 -6.43 14.19 -3.08
C SER A 139 -7.72 14.51 -2.32
N ARG A 140 -8.68 15.19 -2.97
CA ARG A 140 -9.99 15.52 -2.38
C ARG A 140 -10.83 14.30 -1.99
N VAL A 141 -10.58 13.13 -2.59
CA VAL A 141 -11.33 11.90 -2.28
C VAL A 141 -10.59 10.96 -1.33
N VAL A 142 -9.42 11.38 -0.85
CA VAL A 142 -8.61 10.60 0.10
C VAL A 142 -8.78 11.21 1.49
N SER A 143 -9.49 10.52 2.36
CA SER A 143 -9.68 10.89 3.77
C SER A 143 -8.77 10.06 4.66
N SER A 144 -8.22 10.66 5.72
CA SER A 144 -7.66 9.90 6.83
C SER A 144 -8.75 9.00 7.46
N LYS A 145 -8.36 7.81 7.93
CA LYS A 145 -9.23 6.96 8.75
C LYS A 145 -9.26 7.41 10.20
#